data_AF-M5RIH3-F1
#
_entry.id   AF-M5RIH3-F1
#
_cell.length_a   1.000
_cell.length_b   1.000
_cell.length_c   1.000
_cell.angle_alpha   90.00
_cell.angle_beta   90.00
_cell.angle_gamma   90.00
#
_symmetry.space_group_name_H-M   'P 1'
#
loop_
_entity.id
_entity.type
_entity.pdbx_description
1 polymer ?
#
loop_
_entity_poly.entity_id
_entity_poly.type
_entity_poly.pdbx_seq_one_letter_code
_entity_poly.pdbx_strand_id
1 'polypeptide(L)'
;MSLWMRVLSRVAPNWHWQMTCPDTIETAAQDFIDNHLPPLNDLRATDFDNIDDGDPWIAWRRRICAIYGISTSYSHPNGREPKRGWNRRLWQKYPDLDPEELVDHVFDTMIEFLRTTVQDSSGTVLPSVKKMAEPTDAPESSS
;
A
#
# COMPACT_ATOMS: atom_id res chain seq x y z
N MET A 1 -18.47 -8.95 -3.76
CA MET A 1 -18.75 -8.07 -2.60
C MET A 1 -20.26 -8.09 -2.32
N SER A 2 -20.68 -8.52 -1.14
CA SER A 2 -22.10 -8.75 -0.79
C SER A 2 -22.86 -7.43 -0.59
N LEU A 3 -24.17 -7.41 -0.88
CA LEU A 3 -25.07 -6.26 -0.68
C LEU A 3 -25.01 -5.75 0.77
N TRP A 4 -24.86 -6.67 1.73
CA TRP A 4 -24.74 -6.36 3.15
C TRP A 4 -23.47 -5.58 3.47
N MET A 5 -22.34 -5.88 2.83
CA MET A 5 -21.11 -5.10 3.01
C MET A 5 -21.28 -3.63 2.56
N ARG A 6 -22.08 -3.38 1.52
CA ARG A 6 -22.36 -2.02 1.01
C ARG A 6 -23.31 -1.23 1.91
N VAL A 7 -24.23 -1.91 2.59
CA VAL A 7 -25.12 -1.28 3.58
C VAL A 7 -24.35 -0.98 4.86
N LEU A 8 -23.52 -1.90 5.32
CA LEU A 8 -22.71 -1.71 6.52
C LEU A 8 -21.65 -0.61 6.37
N SER A 9 -21.03 -0.47 5.20
CA SER A 9 -20.11 0.65 4.91
C SER A 9 -20.80 2.02 4.89
N ARG A 10 -22.14 2.08 4.71
CA ARG A 10 -22.90 3.33 4.78
C ARG A 10 -23.40 3.67 6.20
N VAL A 11 -23.76 2.66 6.99
CA VAL A 11 -24.32 2.86 8.34
C VAL A 11 -23.23 2.99 9.41
N ALA A 12 -22.10 2.31 9.22
CA ALA A 12 -20.92 2.44 10.06
C ALA A 12 -19.70 2.58 9.14
N PRO A 13 -19.36 3.81 8.70
CA PRO A 13 -18.30 4.07 7.73
C PRO A 13 -16.93 3.50 8.15
N ASN A 14 -16.72 3.28 9.45
CA ASN A 14 -15.50 2.70 10.00
C ASN A 14 -15.57 1.18 10.26
N TRP A 15 -16.74 0.53 10.16
CA TRP A 15 -16.87 -0.91 10.45
C TRP A 15 -16.25 -1.76 9.33
N HIS A 16 -16.47 -1.37 8.07
CA HIS A 16 -15.80 -2.04 6.96
C HIS A 16 -14.29 -2.05 7.18
N TRP A 17 -13.73 -0.88 7.50
CA TRP A 17 -12.32 -0.74 7.80
C TRP A 17 -11.89 -1.49 9.05
N GLN A 18 -12.65 -1.52 10.15
CA GLN A 18 -12.29 -2.37 11.31
C GLN A 18 -12.13 -3.86 10.97
N MET A 19 -12.81 -4.35 9.92
CA MET A 19 -12.73 -5.75 9.48
C MET A 19 -11.67 -5.98 8.41
N THR A 20 -11.44 -5.01 7.52
CA THR A 20 -10.57 -5.15 6.34
C THR A 20 -9.35 -4.24 6.37
N CYS A 21 -9.08 -3.55 7.49
CA CYS A 21 -7.94 -2.65 7.56
C CYS A 21 -6.65 -3.44 7.38
N PRO A 22 -5.74 -2.97 6.51
CA PRO A 22 -4.40 -3.53 6.44
C PRO A 22 -3.74 -3.51 7.82
N ASP A 23 -3.08 -4.62 8.13
CA ASP A 23 -2.36 -4.86 9.39
C ASP A 23 -0.84 -4.83 9.18
N THR A 24 -0.37 -4.56 7.96
CA THR A 24 1.04 -4.38 7.62
C THR A 24 1.23 -3.11 6.80
N ILE A 25 2.47 -2.59 6.79
CA ILE A 25 2.84 -1.42 6.00
C ILE A 25 2.68 -1.71 4.50
N GLU A 26 3.12 -2.89 4.06
CA GLU A 26 3.09 -3.32 2.66
C GLU A 26 1.66 -3.49 2.14
N THR A 27 0.78 -4.07 2.96
CA THR A 27 -0.64 -4.23 2.58
C THR A 27 -1.36 -2.89 2.51
N ALA A 28 -1.03 -1.94 3.37
CA ALA A 28 -1.55 -0.57 3.30
C ALA A 28 -1.03 0.18 2.06
N ALA A 29 0.26 0.03 1.75
CA ALA A 29 0.87 0.63 0.57
C ALA A 29 0.22 0.10 -0.73
N GLN A 30 0.09 -1.23 -0.86
CA GLN A 30 -0.51 -1.85 -2.04
C GLN A 30 -1.99 -1.47 -2.20
N ASP A 31 -2.77 -1.51 -1.11
CA ASP A 31 -4.17 -1.09 -1.14
C ASP A 31 -4.33 0.37 -1.59
N PHE A 32 -3.41 1.25 -1.18
CA PHE A 32 -3.43 2.65 -1.58
C PHE A 32 -3.14 2.83 -3.07
N ILE A 33 -2.18 2.07 -3.61
CA ILE A 33 -1.88 2.07 -5.04
C ILE A 33 -3.10 1.62 -5.85
N ASP A 34 -3.69 0.50 -5.45
CA ASP A 34 -4.76 -0.14 -6.22
C ASP A 34 -6.07 0.67 -6.20
N ASN A 35 -6.38 1.34 -5.08
CA ASN A 35 -7.70 1.94 -4.85
C ASN A 35 -7.70 3.46 -4.77
N HIS A 36 -6.56 4.12 -4.58
CA HIS A 36 -6.52 5.53 -4.21
C HIS A 36 -5.62 6.42 -5.07
N LEU A 37 -4.68 5.84 -5.81
CA LEU A 37 -3.88 6.58 -6.78
C LEU A 37 -4.60 6.73 -8.13
N PRO A 38 -4.27 7.79 -8.91
CA PRO A 38 -4.69 7.89 -10.29
C PRO A 38 -4.08 6.75 -11.14
N PRO A 39 -4.61 6.50 -12.35
CA PRO A 39 -4.08 5.47 -13.24
C PRO A 39 -2.56 5.60 -13.43
N LEU A 40 -1.86 4.46 -13.44
CA LEU A 40 -0.39 4.41 -13.55
C LEU A 40 0.18 5.22 -14.72
N ASN A 41 -0.57 5.36 -15.82
CA ASN A 41 -0.14 6.17 -16.97
C ASN A 41 0.03 7.66 -16.62
N ASP A 42 -0.82 8.19 -15.74
CA ASP A 42 -0.76 9.59 -15.29
C ASP A 42 0.38 9.78 -14.27
N LEU A 43 0.76 8.71 -13.57
CA LEU A 43 1.85 8.70 -12.60
C LEU A 43 3.24 8.62 -13.22
N ARG A 44 3.37 8.14 -14.47
CA ARG A 44 4.67 8.04 -15.16
C ARG A 44 5.32 9.39 -15.44
N ALA A 45 4.52 10.46 -15.50
CA ALA A 45 5.02 11.82 -15.67
C ALA A 45 5.59 12.40 -14.36
N THR A 46 5.39 11.71 -13.24
CA THR A 46 5.84 12.14 -11.92
C THR A 46 7.26 11.66 -11.66
N ASP A 47 8.13 12.56 -11.23
CA ASP A 47 9.47 12.24 -10.76
C ASP A 47 9.40 11.72 -9.32
N PHE A 48 9.57 10.41 -9.15
CA PHE A 48 9.59 9.77 -7.83
C PHE A 48 10.93 9.92 -7.11
N ASP A 49 11.98 10.43 -7.78
CA ASP A 49 13.30 10.63 -7.17
C ASP A 49 13.45 12.04 -6.60
N ASN A 50 12.60 12.97 -7.04
CA ASN A 50 12.52 14.33 -6.53
C ASN A 50 11.20 14.59 -5.77
N ILE A 51 11.03 13.85 -4.66
CA ILE A 51 9.90 14.01 -3.74
C ILE A 51 10.21 15.16 -2.80
N ASP A 52 9.96 16.39 -3.25
CA ASP A 52 9.94 17.55 -2.35
C ASP A 52 8.74 17.46 -1.38
N ASP A 53 8.78 18.19 -0.27
CA ASP A 53 7.64 18.43 0.64
C ASP A 53 6.52 19.30 -0.01
N GLY A 54 6.32 19.12 -1.32
CA GLY A 54 5.32 19.79 -2.14
C GLY A 54 3.96 19.08 -2.20
N ASP A 55 3.04 19.72 -2.91
CA ASP A 55 1.59 19.50 -2.77
C ASP A 55 1.00 18.15 -3.25
N PRO A 56 1.61 17.28 -4.08
CA PRO A 56 1.02 15.95 -4.27
C PRO A 56 1.36 15.00 -3.11
N TRP A 57 2.58 15.03 -2.61
CA TRP A 57 3.11 14.01 -1.68
C TRP A 57 2.58 14.18 -0.26
N ILE A 58 2.54 15.43 0.23
CA ILE A 58 1.91 15.75 1.52
C ILE A 58 0.42 15.40 1.49
N ALA A 59 -0.26 15.67 0.37
CA ALA A 59 -1.67 15.32 0.21
C ALA A 59 -1.89 13.80 0.31
N TRP A 60 -0.98 12.99 -0.26
CA TRP A 60 -1.07 11.53 -0.19
C TRP A 60 -0.82 11.01 1.22
N ARG A 61 0.19 11.50 1.93
CA ARG A 61 0.42 11.15 3.35
C ARG A 61 -0.77 11.49 4.25
N ARG A 62 -1.37 12.68 4.07
CA ARG A 62 -2.63 13.05 4.76
C ARG A 62 -3.77 12.08 4.45
N ARG A 63 -3.84 11.61 3.20
CA ARG A 63 -4.85 10.66 2.77
C ARG A 63 -4.60 9.26 3.33
N ILE A 64 -3.36 8.80 3.39
CA ILE A 64 -2.92 7.57 4.07
C ILE A 64 -3.35 7.62 5.55
N CYS A 65 -3.06 8.71 6.26
CA CYS A 65 -3.53 8.91 7.65
C CYS A 65 -5.03 8.73 7.79
N ALA A 66 -5.80 9.39 6.93
CA ALA A 66 -7.25 9.42 7.01
C ALA A 66 -7.88 8.07 6.69
N ILE A 67 -7.42 7.40 5.63
CA ILE A 67 -7.98 6.14 5.13
C ILE A 67 -7.66 4.99 6.07
N TYR A 68 -6.39 4.86 6.48
CA TYR A 68 -5.95 3.74 7.31
C TYR A 68 -6.01 4.04 8.80
N GLY A 69 -6.46 5.23 9.18
CA GLY A 69 -6.63 5.63 10.57
C GLY A 69 -5.35 5.50 11.38
N ILE A 70 -4.19 5.77 10.78
CA ILE A 70 -2.88 5.60 11.41
C ILE A 70 -2.60 6.74 12.37
N SER A 71 -2.78 7.97 11.88
CA SER A 71 -2.62 9.21 12.65
C SER A 71 -3.88 10.07 12.56
N THR A 72 -4.14 10.88 13.58
CA THR A 72 -5.18 11.93 13.57
C THR A 72 -4.88 13.04 12.57
N SER A 73 -3.60 13.25 12.21
CA SER A 73 -3.14 14.24 11.23
C SER A 73 -1.69 13.95 10.84
N TYR A 74 -1.30 14.28 9.60
CA TYR A 74 0.12 14.18 9.15
C TYR A 74 0.89 15.50 9.20
N SER A 75 0.18 16.64 9.15
CA SER A 75 0.77 17.96 9.38
C SER A 75 -0.36 18.86 9.84
N HIS A 76 -0.60 18.84 11.16
CA HIS A 76 -1.73 19.55 11.74
C HIS A 76 -1.59 21.07 11.47
N PRO A 77 -2.64 21.78 11.00
CA PRO A 77 -2.54 23.21 10.64
C PRO A 77 -2.12 24.12 11.80
N ASN A 78 -2.31 23.63 13.03
CA ASN A 78 -1.96 24.32 14.26
C ASN A 78 -0.68 23.78 14.93
N GLY A 79 0.15 23.00 14.22
CA GLY A 79 1.39 22.42 14.77
C GLY A 79 1.18 21.49 15.96
N ARG A 80 0.02 20.82 16.04
CA ARG A 80 -0.25 19.85 17.10
C ARG A 80 0.43 18.53 16.76
N GLU A 81 0.98 17.89 17.79
CA GLU A 81 1.55 16.55 17.66
C GLU A 81 0.52 15.55 17.13
N PRO A 82 0.92 14.68 16.19
CA PRO A 82 0.09 13.60 15.71
C PRO A 82 -0.25 12.62 16.83
N LYS A 83 -1.48 12.10 16.83
CA LYS A 83 -1.91 11.05 17.75
C LYS A 83 -2.27 9.81 16.96
N ARG A 84 -2.09 8.64 17.58
CA ARG A 84 -2.56 7.37 17.04
C ARG A 84 -4.07 7.47 16.74
N GLY A 85 -4.44 7.17 15.50
CA GLY A 85 -5.82 7.24 14.97
C GLY A 85 -6.77 6.17 15.51
N TRP A 86 -7.32 5.29 14.67
CA TRP A 86 -8.19 4.17 15.09
C TRP A 86 -7.65 2.77 14.75
N ASN A 87 -6.65 2.64 13.86
CA ASN A 87 -6.11 1.34 13.47
C ASN A 87 -5.12 0.79 14.50
N ARG A 88 -5.66 0.08 15.49
CA ARG A 88 -4.89 -0.53 16.57
C ARG A 88 -3.96 -1.66 16.11
N ARG A 89 -4.33 -2.40 15.05
CA ARG A 89 -3.56 -3.56 14.59
C ARG A 89 -2.18 -3.14 14.10
N LEU A 90 -2.13 -2.07 13.32
CA LEU A 90 -0.87 -1.54 12.78
C LEU A 90 0.05 -1.06 13.92
N TRP A 91 -0.44 -0.29 14.88
CA TRP A 91 0.41 0.17 16.00
C TRP A 91 0.85 -0.94 16.95
N GLN A 92 0.05 -1.99 17.12
CA GLN A 92 0.47 -3.15 17.91
C GLN A 92 1.62 -3.89 17.25
N LYS A 93 1.66 -3.89 15.91
CA LYS A 93 2.72 -4.52 15.12
C LYS A 93 3.98 -3.65 15.03
N TYR A 94 3.81 -2.33 15.05
CA TYR A 94 4.90 -1.35 15.00
C TYR A 94 4.81 -0.38 16.20
N PRO A 95 5.11 -0.85 17.43
CA PRO A 95 4.93 -0.07 18.65
C PRO A 95 5.96 1.06 18.80
N ASP A 96 7.15 0.87 18.22
CA ASP A 96 8.29 1.79 18.35
C ASP A 96 8.20 3.00 17.41
N LEU A 97 7.27 2.97 16.44
CA LEU A 97 7.08 4.04 15.49
C LEU A 97 6.01 5.02 15.95
N ASP A 98 6.31 6.31 15.77
CA ASP A 98 5.34 7.38 15.94
C ASP A 98 4.29 7.36 14.81
N PRO A 99 3.11 7.96 15.02
CA PRO A 99 2.02 7.87 14.04
C PRO A 99 2.36 8.47 12.68
N GLU A 100 3.16 9.54 12.63
CA GLU A 100 3.63 10.15 11.38
C GLU A 100 4.73 9.30 10.73
N GLU A 101 5.70 8.79 11.49
CA GLU A 101 6.73 7.88 10.97
C GLU A 101 6.11 6.64 10.34
N LEU A 102 5.07 6.07 10.96
CA LEU A 102 4.37 4.92 10.42
C LEU A 102 3.65 5.24 9.09
N VAL A 103 3.17 6.48 8.93
CA VAL A 103 2.59 6.96 7.67
C VAL A 103 3.68 7.13 6.61
N ASP A 104 4.84 7.66 7.01
CA ASP A 104 5.99 7.78 6.13
C ASP A 104 6.48 6.44 5.64
N HIS A 105 6.55 5.42 6.50
CA HIS A 105 6.90 4.08 6.05
C HIS A 105 5.88 3.52 5.04
N VAL A 106 4.58 3.72 5.23
CA VAL A 106 3.56 3.31 4.24
C VAL A 106 3.76 4.06 2.93
N PHE A 107 4.03 5.36 3.01
CA PHE A 107 4.29 6.18 1.84
C PHE A 107 5.57 5.73 1.10
N ASP A 108 6.67 5.51 1.80
CA ASP A 108 7.94 5.10 1.21
C ASP A 108 7.84 3.72 0.55
N THR A 109 7.21 2.75 1.23
CA THR A 109 6.92 1.43 0.64
C THR A 109 6.05 1.55 -0.62
N MET A 110 5.06 2.45 -0.62
CA MET A 110 4.26 2.74 -1.80
C MET A 110 5.13 3.29 -2.95
N ILE A 111 6.02 4.25 -2.67
CA ILE A 111 6.93 4.81 -3.68
C ILE A 111 7.86 3.73 -4.24
N GLU A 112 8.39 2.84 -3.39
CA GLU A 112 9.21 1.71 -3.84
C GLU A 112 8.44 0.78 -4.80
N PHE A 113 7.19 0.44 -4.47
CA PHE A 113 6.33 -0.37 -5.37
C PHE A 113 6.03 0.33 -6.69
N LEU A 114 5.83 1.66 -6.68
CA LEU A 114 5.62 2.41 -7.91
C LEU A 114 6.89 2.47 -8.76
N ARG A 115 8.06 2.66 -8.15
CA ARG A 115 9.36 2.66 -8.84
C ARG A 115 9.62 1.33 -9.54
N THR A 116 9.42 0.20 -8.86
CA THR A 116 9.60 -1.13 -9.47
C THR A 116 8.61 -1.34 -10.61
N THR A 117 7.34 -1.01 -10.41
CA THR A 117 6.29 -1.18 -11.44
C THR A 117 6.53 -0.32 -12.70
N VAL A 118 7.00 0.92 -12.54
CA VAL A 118 7.30 1.84 -13.66
C VAL A 118 8.59 1.44 -14.39
N GLN A 119 9.61 0.96 -13.67
CA GLN A 119 10.85 0.45 -14.27
C GLN A 119 10.60 -0.81 -15.10
N ASP A 120 9.81 -1.77 -14.59
CA ASP A 120 9.40 -2.98 -15.32
C ASP A 120 8.58 -2.66 -16.57
N SER A 121 7.91 -1.50 -16.59
CA SER A 121 7.12 -1.03 -17.73
C SER A 121 7.94 -0.28 -18.79
N SER A 122 9.13 0.23 -18.44
CA SER A 122 9.97 1.09 -19.29
C SER A 122 11.22 0.39 -19.83
N GLY A 123 11.60 -0.76 -19.25
CA GLY A 123 12.63 -1.66 -19.73
C GLY A 123 12.09 -3.07 -20.00
N THR A 124 12.12 -3.48 -21.27
CA THR A 124 12.19 -4.85 -21.80
C THR A 124 11.86 -6.04 -20.87
N VAL A 125 10.80 -6.76 -21.26
CA VAL A 125 10.49 -8.19 -21.04
C VAL A 125 11.42 -8.95 -20.07
N LEU A 126 10.90 -9.28 -18.88
CA LEU A 126 11.32 -10.48 -18.18
C LEU A 126 10.44 -11.69 -18.60
N PRO A 127 11.06 -12.86 -18.77
CA PRO A 127 10.41 -14.00 -19.40
C PRO A 127 9.28 -14.51 -18.51
N SER A 128 8.15 -14.76 -19.16
CA SER A 128 7.06 -15.61 -18.69
C SER A 128 7.65 -16.80 -17.92
N VAL A 129 7.37 -16.87 -16.61
CA VAL A 129 7.56 -18.10 -15.83
C VAL A 129 6.60 -19.14 -16.42
N LYS A 130 7.08 -19.89 -17.42
CA LYS A 130 6.43 -21.08 -17.94
C LYS A 130 7.46 -22.19 -18.02
N LYS A 131 7.16 -23.23 -17.25
CA LYS A 131 7.67 -24.60 -17.30
C LYS A 131 9.16 -24.78 -17.02
N MET A 132 9.45 -25.47 -15.91
CA MET A 132 9.99 -26.84 -15.96
C MET A 132 10.21 -27.38 -14.54
N ALA A 133 9.42 -28.37 -14.16
CA ALA A 133 9.85 -29.52 -13.37
C ALA A 133 8.71 -30.56 -13.42
N GLU A 134 8.55 -31.18 -14.58
CA GLU A 134 7.93 -32.50 -14.69
C GLU A 134 9.11 -33.46 -14.87
N PRO A 135 9.41 -34.35 -13.91
CA PRO A 135 10.29 -35.47 -14.17
C PRO A 135 9.46 -36.59 -14.80
N THR A 136 9.66 -36.76 -16.10
CA THR A 136 9.19 -37.89 -16.89
C THR A 136 9.92 -39.17 -16.49
N ASP A 137 9.14 -40.22 -16.25
CA ASP A 137 9.56 -41.61 -16.04
C ASP A 137 10.30 -42.24 -17.23
N ALA A 138 11.11 -43.26 -16.88
CA ALA A 138 11.52 -44.42 -17.69
C ALA A 138 12.65 -44.21 -18.76
N PRO A 139 13.47 -45.24 -19.10
CA PRO A 139 13.07 -46.65 -19.19
C PRO A 139 14.05 -47.73 -18.69
N GLU A 140 13.45 -48.92 -18.61
CA GLU A 140 14.04 -50.25 -18.47
C GLU A 140 15.22 -50.50 -19.43
N SER A 141 16.23 -51.22 -18.94
CA SER A 141 16.98 -52.20 -19.76
C SER A 141 17.68 -53.23 -18.88
N SER A 142 17.45 -54.47 -19.25
CA SER A 142 17.90 -55.73 -18.66
C SER A 142 19.41 -55.92 -18.68
N SER A 143 19.93 -56.57 -17.63
CA SER A 143 20.84 -57.73 -17.68
C SER A 143 20.96 -58.36 -16.29
#